data_AF-A0A2P2IIL7-F1
#
_entry.id   AF-A0A2P2IIL7-F1
#
_cell.length_a   1.000
_cell.length_b   1.000
_cell.length_c   1.000
_cell.angle_alpha   90.00
_cell.angle_beta   90.00
_cell.angle_gamma   90.00
#
_symmetry.space_group_name_H-M   'P 1'
#
loop_
_entity.id
_entity.type
_entity.pdbx_description
1 polymer ?
#
loop_
_entity_poly.entity_id
_entity_poly.type
_entity_poly.pdbx_seq_one_letter_code
_entity_poly.pdbx_strand_id
1 'polypeptide(L)'
;MAETQQNDQITLDNRSNSQSSTTPPLSKNAQKKLLKQQRYEDKKAEKRALIKEQRKKEAERKRREWEETLSGLPTEEERSKLIESRRELRKERMEKRSHERKEKVERLTRAKEHGLNIVIDLEFSHLMIQSEIHSLTQQIMYCYAVNGRCTSPGHLWLTGCQGEMGNQLQKLPGFDKWIIEKESRSYMEALQDQKENLVYLTADSETVLDKLDPKEIYIVGGLVDRNRWKGITMRKAAEQGIRTAKLPIGNYLKMSSSQVCCSPCNF
;
A
#
# COMPACT_ATOMS: atom_id res chain seq x y z
N MET A 1 48.62 25.26 -75.73
CA MET A 1 47.34 24.52 -75.66
C MET A 1 47.18 24.03 -74.23
N ALA A 2 46.44 24.82 -73.42
CA ALA A 2 45.20 24.42 -72.72
C ALA A 2 45.47 23.50 -71.52
N GLU A 3 45.73 24.08 -70.33
CA GLU A 3 44.77 24.41 -69.24
C GLU A 3 44.27 23.18 -68.45
N THR A 4 44.66 23.06 -67.17
CA THR A 4 43.72 22.83 -66.06
C THR A 4 44.34 23.23 -64.70
N GLN A 5 43.53 23.89 -63.88
CA GLN A 5 43.80 24.56 -62.60
C GLN A 5 43.77 23.62 -61.37
N GLN A 6 44.43 24.02 -60.27
CA GLN A 6 43.87 24.08 -58.89
C GLN A 6 44.99 24.51 -57.91
N ASN A 7 45.01 25.72 -57.35
CA ASN A 7 44.12 26.44 -56.42
C ASN A 7 44.55 26.27 -54.95
N ASP A 8 44.92 27.42 -54.37
CA ASP A 8 45.52 27.64 -53.06
C ASP A 8 44.52 27.63 -51.88
N GLN A 9 45.14 27.59 -50.70
CA GLN A 9 44.81 28.36 -49.49
C GLN A 9 43.71 27.88 -48.52
N ILE A 10 44.20 27.42 -47.36
CA ILE A 10 43.85 27.82 -45.97
C ILE A 10 42.36 27.83 -45.58
N THR A 11 42.01 27.03 -44.57
CA THR A 11 41.00 27.44 -43.58
C THR A 11 41.09 26.66 -42.25
N LEU A 12 41.46 27.42 -41.22
CA LEU A 12 40.92 27.47 -39.85
C LEU A 12 40.92 26.22 -38.95
N ASP A 13 41.78 26.32 -37.93
CA ASP A 13 41.66 25.78 -36.57
C ASP A 13 40.22 25.61 -36.09
N ASN A 14 39.89 24.41 -35.61
CA ASN A 14 38.75 24.21 -34.73
C ASN A 14 39.11 23.21 -33.62
N ARG A 15 39.54 23.75 -32.47
CA ARG A 15 39.80 23.00 -31.23
C ARG A 15 38.50 22.37 -30.72
N SER A 16 38.33 21.07 -30.93
CA SER A 16 37.30 20.25 -30.27
C SER A 16 37.79 19.85 -28.87
N ASN A 17 37.36 20.61 -27.86
CA ASN A 17 37.51 20.27 -26.46
C ASN A 17 36.55 19.13 -26.09
N SER A 18 36.99 17.88 -26.23
CA SER A 18 36.24 16.70 -25.78
C SER A 18 36.46 16.48 -24.28
N GLN A 19 35.66 17.16 -23.45
CA GLN A 19 35.50 16.78 -22.05
C GLN A 19 34.75 15.43 -21.99
N SER A 20 35.52 14.35 -21.89
CA SER A 20 35.01 13.03 -21.52
C SER A 20 34.61 13.04 -20.04
N SER A 21 33.30 13.05 -19.80
CA SER A 21 32.72 12.84 -18.48
C SER A 21 32.95 11.40 -18.01
N THR A 22 34.11 11.18 -17.39
CA THR A 22 34.43 9.93 -16.72
C THR A 22 33.75 9.90 -15.35
N THR A 23 32.50 9.41 -15.32
CA THR A 23 31.91 8.96 -14.05
C THR A 23 32.76 7.83 -13.49
N PRO A 24 33.22 7.90 -12.22
CA PRO A 24 34.06 6.86 -11.66
C PRO A 24 33.29 5.51 -11.64
N PRO A 25 33.95 4.40 -12.01
CA PRO A 25 33.29 3.10 -12.08
C PRO A 25 32.80 2.70 -10.69
N LEU A 26 31.52 2.29 -10.61
CA LEU A 26 30.87 1.81 -9.40
C LEU A 26 31.76 0.80 -8.65
N SER A 27 31.85 0.91 -7.32
CA SER A 27 32.57 -0.05 -6.48
C SER A 27 32.12 -1.50 -6.78
N LYS A 28 33.03 -2.48 -6.66
CA LYS A 28 32.74 -3.91 -6.86
C LYS A 28 31.48 -4.36 -6.08
N ASN A 29 31.24 -3.80 -4.89
CA ASN A 29 30.05 -4.07 -4.08
C ASN A 29 28.78 -3.42 -4.65
N ALA A 30 28.87 -2.21 -5.19
CA ALA A 30 27.76 -1.53 -5.84
C ALA A 30 27.36 -2.24 -7.15
N GLN A 31 28.33 -2.70 -7.94
CA GLN A 31 28.09 -3.52 -9.14
C GLN A 31 27.41 -4.85 -8.80
N LYS A 32 27.88 -5.54 -7.76
CA LYS A 32 27.26 -6.80 -7.28
C LYS A 32 25.81 -6.58 -6.80
N LYS A 33 25.53 -5.47 -6.11
CA LYS A 33 24.19 -5.10 -5.67
C LYS A 33 23.26 -4.80 -6.85
N LEU A 34 23.74 -4.05 -7.85
CA LEU A 34 22.99 -3.74 -9.07
C LEU A 34 22.65 -5.01 -9.87
N LEU A 35 23.64 -5.90 -10.07
CA LEU A 35 23.42 -7.16 -10.78
C LEU A 35 22.43 -8.08 -10.04
N LYS A 36 22.47 -8.10 -8.70
CA LYS A 36 21.49 -8.84 -7.89
C LYS A 36 20.09 -8.25 -8.04
N GLN A 37 19.96 -6.92 -8.10
CA GLN A 37 18.69 -6.24 -8.32
C GLN A 37 18.13 -6.52 -9.72
N GLN A 38 18.94 -6.41 -10.77
CA GLN A 38 18.54 -6.76 -12.14
C GLN A 38 18.06 -8.22 -12.23
N ARG A 39 18.83 -9.18 -11.70
CA ARG A 39 18.40 -10.59 -11.65
C ARG A 39 17.08 -10.80 -10.91
N TYR A 40 16.82 -10.02 -9.87
CA TYR A 40 15.55 -10.08 -9.14
C TYR A 40 14.39 -9.51 -9.97
N GLU A 41 14.61 -8.39 -10.66
CA GLU A 41 13.65 -7.76 -11.56
C GLU A 41 13.33 -8.66 -12.76
N ASP A 42 14.34 -9.29 -13.37
CA ASP A 42 14.20 -10.25 -14.47
C ASP A 42 13.38 -11.47 -14.05
N LYS A 43 13.74 -12.11 -12.93
CA LYS A 43 12.97 -13.24 -12.38
C LYS A 43 11.52 -12.86 -12.05
N LYS A 44 11.31 -11.63 -11.56
CA LYS A 44 9.97 -11.12 -11.27
C LYS A 44 9.16 -10.90 -12.56
N ALA A 45 9.80 -10.39 -13.61
CA ALA A 45 9.19 -10.21 -14.93
C ALA A 45 8.84 -11.55 -15.58
N GLU A 46 9.76 -12.52 -15.54
CA GLU A 46 9.57 -13.88 -16.04
C GLU A 46 8.39 -14.57 -15.33
N LYS A 47 8.35 -14.53 -13.99
CA LYS A 47 7.24 -15.09 -13.22
C LYS A 47 5.90 -14.44 -13.59
N ARG A 48 5.87 -13.13 -13.83
CA ARG A 48 4.66 -12.42 -14.28
C ARG A 48 4.24 -12.86 -15.69
N ALA A 49 5.19 -13.05 -16.61
CA ALA A 49 4.92 -13.53 -17.96
C ALA A 49 4.34 -14.95 -17.94
N LEU A 50 4.92 -15.85 -17.16
CA LEU A 50 4.43 -17.22 -17.00
C LEU A 50 2.99 -17.26 -16.46
N ILE A 51 2.70 -16.48 -15.42
CA ILE A 51 1.34 -16.37 -14.86
C ILE A 51 0.36 -15.83 -15.91
N LYS A 52 0.76 -14.84 -16.72
CA LYS A 52 -0.07 -14.29 -17.80
C LYS A 52 -0.37 -15.32 -18.86
N GLU A 53 0.62 -16.13 -19.25
CA GLU A 53 0.46 -17.20 -20.23
C GLU A 53 -0.46 -18.32 -19.70
N GLN A 54 -0.25 -18.77 -18.46
CA GLN A 54 -1.12 -19.76 -17.81
C GLN A 54 -2.57 -19.28 -17.74
N ARG A 55 -2.80 -18.01 -17.38
CA ARG A 55 -4.14 -17.41 -17.39
C ARG A 55 -4.76 -17.38 -18.78
N LYS A 56 -3.97 -17.12 -19.84
CA LYS A 56 -4.44 -17.15 -21.22
C LYS A 56 -4.87 -18.56 -21.63
N LYS A 57 -4.04 -19.57 -21.35
CA LYS A 57 -4.35 -20.99 -21.61
C LYS A 57 -5.62 -21.44 -20.88
N GLU A 58 -5.77 -21.06 -19.61
CA GLU A 58 -6.95 -21.40 -18.82
C GLU A 58 -8.22 -20.70 -19.34
N ALA A 59 -8.12 -19.44 -19.76
CA ALA A 59 -9.24 -18.70 -20.37
C ALA A 59 -9.69 -19.33 -21.69
N GLU A 60 -8.75 -19.77 -22.52
CA GLU A 60 -9.03 -20.48 -23.78
C GLU A 60 -9.67 -21.85 -23.54
N ARG A 61 -9.17 -22.62 -22.55
CA ARG A 61 -9.81 -23.87 -22.12
C ARG A 61 -11.26 -23.65 -21.73
N LYS A 62 -11.54 -22.67 -20.87
CA LYS A 62 -12.91 -22.33 -20.43
C LYS A 62 -13.81 -21.85 -21.58
N ARG A 63 -13.23 -21.22 -22.61
CA ARG A 63 -13.97 -20.79 -23.81
C ARG A 63 -14.40 -22.01 -24.63
N ARG A 64 -13.48 -22.94 -24.91
CA ARG A 64 -13.77 -24.19 -25.63
C ARG A 64 -14.76 -25.07 -24.90
N GLU A 65 -14.59 -25.29 -23.59
CA GLU A 65 -15.56 -26.06 -22.77
C GLU A 65 -16.97 -25.46 -22.85
N TRP A 66 -17.06 -24.13 -22.93
CA TRP A 66 -18.34 -23.44 -23.08
C TRP A 66 -18.93 -23.60 -24.48
N GLU A 67 -18.12 -23.51 -25.52
CA GLU A 67 -18.54 -23.78 -26.91
C GLU A 67 -19.03 -25.23 -27.07
N GLU A 68 -18.29 -26.19 -26.50
CA GLU A 68 -18.68 -27.61 -26.45
C GLU A 68 -20.01 -27.81 -25.70
N THR A 69 -20.17 -27.19 -24.53
CA THR A 69 -21.43 -27.23 -23.76
C THR A 69 -22.61 -26.69 -24.58
N LEU A 70 -22.42 -25.58 -25.30
CA LEU A 70 -23.46 -25.03 -26.16
C LEU A 70 -23.77 -25.97 -27.35
N SER A 71 -22.74 -26.56 -27.96
CA SER A 71 -22.91 -27.46 -29.10
C SER A 71 -23.61 -28.79 -28.73
N GLY A 72 -23.39 -29.28 -27.50
CA GLY A 72 -23.97 -30.51 -26.98
C GLY A 72 -25.46 -30.42 -26.62
N LEU A 73 -26.04 -29.22 -26.62
CA LEU A 73 -27.48 -29.03 -26.44
C LEU A 73 -28.22 -29.28 -27.76
N PRO A 74 -29.25 -30.15 -27.76
CA PRO A 74 -29.94 -30.60 -28.97
C PRO A 74 -30.87 -29.54 -29.58
N THR A 75 -31.34 -28.57 -28.80
CA THR A 75 -32.26 -27.52 -29.29
C THR A 75 -31.69 -26.11 -29.14
N GLU A 76 -32.03 -25.23 -30.09
CA GLU A 76 -31.60 -23.82 -30.07
C GLU A 76 -32.25 -23.02 -28.93
N GLU A 77 -33.42 -23.47 -28.46
CA GLU A 77 -34.12 -22.92 -27.30
C GLU A 77 -33.36 -23.18 -26.00
N GLU A 78 -32.82 -24.39 -25.80
CA GLU A 78 -32.01 -24.73 -24.62
C GLU A 78 -30.70 -23.94 -24.58
N ARG A 79 -30.04 -23.77 -25.74
CA ARG A 79 -28.85 -22.91 -25.89
C ARG A 79 -29.14 -21.47 -25.49
N SER A 80 -30.22 -20.91 -26.03
CA SER A 80 -30.66 -19.54 -25.73
C SER A 80 -30.96 -19.36 -24.24
N LYS A 81 -31.68 -20.31 -23.62
CA LYS A 81 -31.98 -20.29 -22.17
C LYS A 81 -30.72 -20.31 -21.30
N LEU A 82 -29.73 -21.14 -21.65
CA LEU A 82 -28.48 -21.24 -20.88
C LEU A 82 -27.64 -19.96 -20.98
N ILE A 83 -27.59 -19.33 -22.16
CA ILE A 83 -26.91 -18.04 -22.38
C ILE A 83 -27.58 -16.94 -21.54
N GLU A 84 -28.91 -16.84 -21.60
CA GLU A 84 -29.70 -15.87 -20.84
C GLU A 84 -29.49 -16.05 -19.33
N SER A 85 -29.61 -17.28 -18.81
CA SER A 85 -29.36 -17.59 -17.39
C SER A 85 -27.96 -17.17 -16.94
N ARG A 86 -26.93 -17.45 -17.74
CA ARG A 86 -25.55 -17.03 -17.43
C ARG A 86 -25.38 -15.51 -17.48
N ARG A 87 -26.10 -14.82 -18.38
CA ARG A 87 -26.10 -13.36 -18.49
C ARG A 87 -26.76 -12.73 -17.26
N GLU A 88 -27.89 -13.25 -16.82
CA GLU A 88 -28.60 -12.74 -15.65
C GLU A 88 -27.80 -12.96 -14.37
N LEU A 89 -27.23 -14.16 -14.17
CA LEU A 89 -26.32 -14.43 -13.04
C LEU A 89 -25.11 -13.48 -13.01
N ARG A 90 -24.59 -13.09 -14.19
CA ARG A 90 -23.50 -12.10 -14.27
C ARG A 90 -23.99 -10.70 -13.90
N LYS A 91 -25.18 -10.32 -14.36
CA LYS A 91 -25.81 -9.03 -14.06
C LYS A 91 -26.10 -8.89 -12.57
N GLU A 92 -26.74 -9.88 -11.95
CA GLU A 92 -27.01 -9.93 -10.52
C GLU A 92 -25.72 -9.80 -9.69
N ARG A 93 -24.65 -10.53 -10.07
CA ARG A 93 -23.34 -10.41 -9.41
C ARG A 93 -22.69 -9.05 -9.59
N MET A 94 -22.92 -8.37 -10.71
CA MET A 94 -22.42 -7.01 -10.95
C MET A 94 -23.20 -6.00 -10.10
N GLU A 95 -24.52 -6.12 -10.06
CA GLU A 95 -25.42 -5.28 -9.28
C GLU A 95 -25.13 -5.41 -7.78
N LYS A 96 -25.02 -6.64 -7.27
CA LYS A 96 -24.64 -6.91 -5.87
C LYS A 96 -23.32 -6.23 -5.50
N ARG A 97 -22.28 -6.40 -6.33
CA ARG A 97 -20.98 -5.76 -6.08
C ARG A 97 -21.04 -4.23 -6.15
N SER A 98 -21.86 -3.70 -7.06
CA SER A 98 -22.08 -2.25 -7.16
C SER A 98 -22.75 -1.72 -5.89
N HIS A 99 -23.77 -2.43 -5.40
CA HIS A 99 -24.48 -2.11 -4.18
C HIS A 99 -23.55 -2.16 -2.96
N GLU A 100 -22.84 -3.27 -2.73
CA GLU A 100 -21.85 -3.42 -1.65
C GLU A 100 -20.78 -2.31 -1.68
N ARG A 101 -20.33 -1.92 -2.88
CA ARG A 101 -19.37 -0.83 -3.05
C ARG A 101 -19.99 0.51 -2.66
N LYS A 102 -21.24 0.78 -3.06
CA LYS A 102 -21.95 2.01 -2.74
C LYS A 102 -22.14 2.15 -1.23
N GLU A 103 -22.64 1.11 -0.58
CA GLU A 103 -22.81 1.09 0.88
C GLU A 103 -21.48 1.29 1.61
N LYS A 104 -20.40 0.64 1.15
CA LYS A 104 -19.07 0.84 1.72
C LYS A 104 -18.63 2.30 1.62
N VAL A 105 -18.82 2.93 0.47
CA VAL A 105 -18.47 4.35 0.26
C VAL A 105 -19.29 5.23 1.22
N GLU A 106 -20.61 5.02 1.29
CA GLU A 106 -21.49 5.77 2.19
C GLU A 106 -21.09 5.64 3.66
N ARG A 107 -20.77 4.43 4.14
CA ARG A 107 -20.32 4.21 5.52
C ARG A 107 -18.99 4.91 5.81
N LEU A 108 -18.00 4.80 4.91
CA LEU A 108 -16.69 5.44 5.09
C LEU A 108 -16.78 6.97 5.02
N THR A 109 -17.60 7.50 4.11
CA THR A 109 -17.84 8.95 4.02
C THR A 109 -18.52 9.47 5.29
N ARG A 110 -19.51 8.75 5.83
CA ARG A 110 -20.14 9.11 7.11
C ARG A 110 -19.13 9.08 8.27
N ALA A 111 -18.25 8.08 8.28
CA ALA A 111 -17.21 7.97 9.30
C ALA A 111 -16.24 9.15 9.27
N LYS A 112 -15.99 9.76 8.11
CA LYS A 112 -15.17 10.98 8.04
C LYS A 112 -15.69 12.13 8.90
N GLU A 113 -16.99 12.25 9.06
CA GLU A 113 -17.63 13.32 9.83
C GLU A 113 -17.91 12.92 11.29
N HIS A 114 -18.28 11.66 11.52
CA HIS A 114 -18.84 11.21 12.82
C HIS A 114 -18.13 9.99 13.41
N GLY A 115 -17.19 9.41 12.69
CA GLY A 115 -16.46 8.22 13.10
C GLY A 115 -15.31 8.55 14.04
N LEU A 116 -14.86 7.53 14.77
CA LEU A 116 -13.69 7.62 15.63
C LEU A 116 -12.44 7.97 14.81
N ASN A 117 -11.70 8.99 15.19
CA ASN A 117 -10.46 9.37 14.51
C ASN A 117 -9.31 8.47 14.96
N ILE A 118 -8.73 7.74 14.01
CA ILE A 118 -7.61 6.83 14.24
C ILE A 118 -6.47 7.23 13.31
N VAL A 119 -5.34 7.62 13.89
CA VAL A 119 -4.15 8.04 13.18
C VAL A 119 -3.11 6.93 13.19
N ILE A 120 -2.53 6.62 12.03
CA ILE A 120 -1.34 5.79 11.94
C ILE A 120 -0.13 6.71 11.74
N ASP A 121 0.76 6.71 12.71
CA ASP A 121 2.01 7.48 12.74
C ASP A 121 3.10 6.73 11.96
N LEU A 122 3.45 7.23 10.77
CA LEU A 122 4.40 6.57 9.87
C LEU A 122 5.82 7.15 9.90
N GLU A 123 6.15 7.96 10.92
CA GLU A 123 7.45 8.63 11.00
C GLU A 123 8.62 7.68 11.37
N PHE A 124 8.34 6.41 11.66
CA PHE A 124 9.35 5.42 12.06
C PHE A 124 10.01 4.67 10.89
N SER A 125 9.83 5.11 9.65
CA SER A 125 10.37 4.43 8.46
C SER A 125 11.89 4.16 8.54
N HIS A 126 12.65 5.08 9.11
CA HIS A 126 14.10 4.99 9.31
C HIS A 126 14.55 3.89 10.29
N LEU A 127 13.63 3.32 11.09
CA LEU A 127 13.89 2.27 12.07
C LEU A 127 13.58 0.86 11.55
N MET A 128 13.06 0.77 10.33
CA MET A 128 12.59 -0.46 9.70
C MET A 128 13.43 -0.81 8.48
N ILE A 129 13.67 -2.10 8.29
CA ILE A 129 14.22 -2.60 7.03
C ILE A 129 13.12 -2.72 5.97
N GLN A 130 13.50 -2.82 4.69
CA GLN A 130 12.54 -2.87 3.57
C GLN A 130 11.43 -3.92 3.73
N SER A 131 11.72 -5.09 4.30
CA SER A 131 10.72 -6.14 4.54
C SER A 131 9.75 -5.80 5.67
N GLU A 132 10.20 -5.06 6.69
CA GLU A 132 9.36 -4.54 7.77
C GLU A 132 8.44 -3.43 7.23
N ILE A 133 8.96 -2.52 6.41
CA ILE A 133 8.18 -1.50 5.69
C ILE A 133 7.11 -2.16 4.79
N HIS A 134 7.49 -3.21 4.06
CA HIS A 134 6.54 -3.97 3.25
C HIS A 134 5.44 -4.60 4.11
N SER A 135 5.81 -5.18 5.26
CA SER A 135 4.86 -5.77 6.21
C SER A 135 3.89 -4.72 6.77
N LEU A 136 4.39 -3.55 7.14
CA LEU A 136 3.56 -2.42 7.58
C LEU A 136 2.60 -1.96 6.48
N THR A 137 3.08 -1.84 5.25
CA THR A 137 2.24 -1.48 4.08
C THR A 137 1.06 -2.46 3.92
N GLN A 138 1.32 -3.76 4.10
CA GLN A 138 0.28 -4.79 4.06
C GLN A 138 -0.69 -4.70 5.25
N GLN A 139 -0.19 -4.38 6.45
CA GLN A 139 -1.04 -4.16 7.62
C GLN A 139 -1.97 -2.96 7.41
N ILE A 140 -1.48 -1.84 6.87
CA ILE A 140 -2.29 -0.66 6.53
C ILE A 140 -3.38 -1.02 5.52
N MET A 141 -3.03 -1.77 4.47
CA MET A 141 -4.01 -2.27 3.49
C MET A 141 -5.08 -3.16 4.13
N TYR A 142 -4.67 -4.04 5.04
CA TYR A 142 -5.61 -4.88 5.79
C TYR A 142 -6.51 -4.06 6.70
N CYS A 143 -5.96 -3.08 7.45
CA CYS A 143 -6.73 -2.17 8.30
C CYS A 143 -7.81 -1.44 7.50
N TYR A 144 -7.47 -0.86 6.34
CA TYR A 144 -8.45 -0.20 5.48
C TYR A 144 -9.53 -1.17 4.96
N ALA A 145 -9.13 -2.39 4.57
CA ALA A 145 -10.06 -3.41 4.08
C ALA A 145 -11.01 -3.92 5.16
N VAL A 146 -10.54 -4.11 6.40
CA VAL A 146 -11.38 -4.45 7.56
C VAL A 146 -12.29 -3.30 7.93
N ASN A 147 -11.77 -2.08 8.03
CA ASN A 147 -12.55 -0.89 8.35
C ASN A 147 -13.73 -0.71 7.39
N GLY A 148 -13.50 -0.86 6.07
CA GLY A 148 -14.58 -0.78 5.07
C GLY A 148 -15.65 -1.88 5.16
N ARG A 149 -15.39 -2.97 5.87
CA ARG A 149 -16.36 -4.05 6.16
C ARG A 149 -17.09 -3.85 7.49
N CYS A 150 -16.63 -2.93 8.35
CA CYS A 150 -17.32 -2.61 9.59
C CYS A 150 -18.67 -1.97 9.31
N THR A 151 -19.64 -2.25 10.19
CA THR A 151 -20.95 -1.60 10.23
C THR A 151 -20.83 -0.13 10.61
N SER A 152 -19.93 0.18 11.54
CA SER A 152 -19.54 1.53 11.94
C SER A 152 -18.02 1.69 11.80
N PRO A 153 -17.52 2.10 10.63
CA PRO A 153 -16.09 2.34 10.43
C PRO A 153 -15.59 3.55 11.24
N GLY A 154 -14.31 3.52 11.58
CA GLY A 154 -13.58 4.72 12.04
C GLY A 154 -13.08 5.56 10.87
N HIS A 155 -12.72 6.80 11.16
CA HIS A 155 -12.02 7.69 10.23
C HIS A 155 -10.51 7.49 10.35
N LEU A 156 -9.89 6.93 9.31
CA LEU A 156 -8.46 6.64 9.33
C LEU A 156 -7.65 7.82 8.77
N TRP A 157 -6.51 8.09 9.41
CA TRP A 157 -5.49 9.00 8.94
C TRP A 157 -4.16 8.26 8.80
N LEU A 158 -3.43 8.57 7.73
CA LEU A 158 -2.01 8.21 7.61
C LEU A 158 -1.21 9.51 7.68
N THR A 159 -0.34 9.63 8.68
CA THR A 159 0.51 10.82 8.87
C THR A 159 1.97 10.44 8.73
N GLY A 160 2.83 11.39 8.36
CA GLY A 160 4.24 11.12 8.06
C GLY A 160 4.43 10.33 6.77
N CYS A 161 3.53 10.49 5.78
CA CYS A 161 3.55 9.79 4.49
C CYS A 161 4.67 10.29 3.55
N GLN A 162 5.91 10.29 4.01
CA GLN A 162 7.07 10.80 3.29
C GLN A 162 8.14 9.73 3.06
N GLY A 163 9.12 10.06 2.22
CA GLY A 163 10.28 9.20 1.93
C GLY A 163 9.90 7.81 1.42
N GLU A 164 10.61 6.79 1.91
CA GLU A 164 10.40 5.40 1.50
C GLU A 164 8.97 4.92 1.80
N MET A 165 8.42 5.33 2.94
CA MET A 165 7.09 4.89 3.36
C MET A 165 6.00 5.41 2.41
N GLY A 166 6.03 6.71 2.12
CA GLY A 166 5.13 7.32 1.13
C GLY A 166 5.23 6.63 -0.24
N ASN A 167 6.45 6.33 -0.70
CA ASN A 167 6.68 5.63 -1.97
C ASN A 167 6.08 4.22 -2.00
N GLN A 168 6.06 3.48 -0.89
CA GLN A 168 5.43 2.16 -0.83
C GLN A 168 3.91 2.26 -0.78
N LEU A 169 3.36 3.24 -0.04
CA LEU A 169 1.91 3.47 0.01
C LEU A 169 1.32 3.80 -1.36
N GLN A 170 2.00 4.63 -2.17
CA GLN A 170 1.54 4.98 -3.52
C GLN A 170 1.47 3.78 -4.48
N LYS A 171 2.17 2.67 -4.17
CA LYS A 171 2.11 1.44 -4.96
C LYS A 171 0.92 0.56 -4.60
N LEU A 172 0.17 0.89 -3.54
CA LEU A 172 -0.98 0.13 -3.12
C LEU A 172 -2.14 0.27 -4.13
N PRO A 173 -2.87 -0.82 -4.43
CA PRO A 173 -3.96 -0.78 -5.39
C PRO A 173 -5.07 0.20 -4.99
N GLY A 174 -5.28 1.22 -5.83
CA GLY A 174 -6.32 2.22 -5.64
C GLY A 174 -6.12 3.10 -4.42
N PHE A 175 -4.89 3.23 -3.90
CA PHE A 175 -4.56 4.04 -2.73
C PHE A 175 -5.05 5.49 -2.85
N ASP A 176 -4.92 6.06 -4.05
CA ASP A 176 -5.47 7.37 -4.43
C ASP A 176 -6.97 7.49 -4.10
N LYS A 177 -7.74 6.42 -4.31
CA LYS A 177 -9.20 6.38 -4.12
C LYS A 177 -9.64 5.93 -2.73
N TRP A 178 -8.71 5.68 -1.82
CA TRP A 178 -9.09 5.33 -0.45
C TRP A 178 -9.70 6.53 0.27
N ILE A 179 -10.81 6.29 0.96
CA ILE A 179 -11.57 7.29 1.74
C ILE A 179 -10.95 7.36 3.14
N ILE A 180 -9.81 8.02 3.23
CA ILE A 180 -8.98 8.25 4.42
C ILE A 180 -8.20 9.56 4.23
N GLU A 181 -7.70 10.13 5.31
CA GLU A 181 -6.77 11.27 5.22
C GLU A 181 -5.32 10.79 5.04
N LYS A 182 -4.56 11.53 4.25
CA LYS A 182 -3.18 11.18 3.85
C LYS A 182 -2.33 12.44 3.96
N GLU A 183 -1.58 12.55 5.04
CA GLU A 183 -0.73 13.69 5.35
C GLU A 183 0.74 13.30 5.21
N SER A 184 1.50 14.10 4.45
CA SER A 184 2.96 13.97 4.38
C SER A 184 3.63 14.40 5.69
N ARG A 185 3.03 15.38 6.38
CA ARG A 185 3.46 15.97 7.65
C ARG A 185 3.19 15.05 8.84
N SER A 186 3.81 15.35 9.98
CA SER A 186 3.55 14.66 11.24
C SER A 186 2.11 14.86 11.71
N TYR A 187 1.59 13.97 12.56
CA TYR A 187 0.27 14.15 13.17
C TYR A 187 0.21 15.40 14.06
N MET A 188 1.35 15.79 14.67
CA MET A 188 1.44 17.00 15.49
C MET A 188 1.18 18.27 14.67
N GLU A 189 1.72 18.33 13.44
CA GLU A 189 1.51 19.47 12.54
C GLU A 189 0.13 19.42 11.87
N ALA A 190 -0.30 18.23 11.44
CA ALA A 190 -1.58 18.07 10.74
C ALA A 190 -2.81 18.30 11.65
N LEU A 191 -2.68 18.01 12.95
CA LEU A 191 -3.75 18.09 13.94
C LEU A 191 -3.40 19.07 15.07
N GLN A 192 -2.58 20.08 14.78
CA GLN A 192 -2.08 21.05 15.77
C GLN A 192 -3.20 21.73 16.57
N ASP A 193 -4.35 22.00 15.93
CA ASP A 193 -5.49 22.70 16.53
C ASP A 193 -6.32 21.80 17.47
N GLN A 194 -5.98 20.52 17.57
CA GLN A 194 -6.67 19.53 18.40
C GLN A 194 -5.68 18.75 19.28
N LYS A 195 -4.53 19.35 19.61
CA LYS A 195 -3.45 18.71 20.37
C LYS A 195 -3.95 18.09 21.69
N GLU A 196 -4.86 18.76 22.39
CA GLU A 196 -5.45 18.33 23.65
C GLU A 196 -6.29 17.04 23.52
N ASN A 197 -6.80 16.76 22.32
CA ASN A 197 -7.61 15.58 22.02
C ASN A 197 -6.76 14.38 21.57
N LEU A 198 -5.45 14.57 21.36
CA LEU A 198 -4.54 13.50 20.94
C LEU A 198 -4.24 12.53 22.10
N VAL A 199 -4.43 11.24 21.81
CA VAL A 199 -4.10 10.14 22.72
C VAL A 199 -3.24 9.12 21.96
N TYR A 200 -1.97 8.99 22.34
CA TYR A 200 -1.07 8.01 21.75
C TYR A 200 -1.27 6.64 22.41
N LEU A 201 -1.69 5.66 21.62
CA LEU A 201 -1.86 4.28 22.06
C LEU A 201 -0.52 3.56 22.10
N THR A 202 -0.09 3.17 23.30
CA THR A 202 1.16 2.43 23.51
C THR A 202 1.00 1.41 24.63
N ALA A 203 1.59 0.22 24.43
CA ALA A 203 1.57 -0.85 25.43
C ALA A 203 2.29 -0.48 26.73
N ASP A 204 3.23 0.48 26.66
CA ASP A 204 4.04 0.94 27.78
C ASP A 204 3.33 1.99 28.65
N SER A 205 2.09 2.40 28.33
CA SER A 205 1.34 3.38 29.11
C SER A 205 0.84 2.80 30.45
N GLU A 206 0.85 3.62 31.49
CA GLU A 206 0.26 3.28 32.78
C GLU A 206 -1.27 3.35 32.73
N THR A 207 -1.81 4.31 31.98
CA THR A 207 -3.25 4.54 31.80
C THR A 207 -3.88 3.47 30.93
N VAL A 208 -4.89 2.77 31.43
CA VAL A 208 -5.70 1.82 30.64
C VAL A 208 -6.85 2.56 29.98
N LEU A 209 -7.07 2.31 28.69
CA LEU A 209 -8.19 2.87 27.94
C LEU A 209 -9.44 2.00 28.12
N ASP A 210 -10.37 2.43 28.96
CA ASP A 210 -11.59 1.66 29.23
C ASP A 210 -12.67 1.87 28.16
N LYS A 211 -12.78 3.09 27.64
CA LYS A 211 -13.78 3.49 26.64
C LYS A 211 -13.17 4.41 25.60
N LEU A 212 -13.65 4.27 24.37
CA LEU A 212 -13.30 5.16 23.27
C LEU A 212 -14.24 6.36 23.27
N ASP A 213 -13.67 7.56 23.28
CA ASP A 213 -14.39 8.83 23.15
C ASP A 213 -14.32 9.31 21.69
N PRO A 214 -15.46 9.52 21.01
CA PRO A 214 -15.50 10.06 19.65
C PRO A 214 -14.84 11.43 19.47
N LYS A 215 -14.65 12.20 20.56
CA LYS A 215 -13.98 13.50 20.53
C LYS A 215 -12.45 13.40 20.56
N GLU A 216 -11.92 12.25 20.96
CA GLU A 216 -10.49 12.00 21.01
C GLU A 216 -9.96 11.48 19.68
N ILE A 217 -8.67 11.70 19.46
CA ILE A 217 -7.94 11.21 18.30
C ILE A 217 -6.89 10.21 18.77
N TYR A 218 -7.07 8.96 18.37
CA TYR A 218 -6.23 7.86 18.82
C TYR A 218 -5.09 7.59 17.83
N ILE A 219 -3.85 7.74 18.29
CA ILE A 219 -2.66 7.56 17.46
C ILE A 219 -2.09 6.17 17.71
N VAL A 220 -1.79 5.43 16.64
CA VAL A 220 -1.13 4.13 16.66
C VAL A 220 0.20 4.25 15.93
N GLY A 221 1.28 3.78 16.57
CA GLY A 221 2.59 3.73 15.94
C GLY A 221 2.61 2.76 14.75
N GLY A 222 2.83 3.29 13.54
CA GLY A 222 3.07 2.50 12.33
C GLY A 222 4.50 1.95 12.32
N LEU A 223 4.75 0.93 13.14
CA LEU A 223 6.07 0.33 13.31
C LEU A 223 5.97 -1.20 13.33
N VAL A 224 6.85 -1.86 12.58
CA VAL A 224 7.04 -3.32 12.60
C VAL A 224 8.46 -3.61 13.03
N ASP A 225 8.65 -3.87 14.32
CA ASP A 225 9.99 -4.03 14.91
C ASP A 225 10.11 -5.27 15.82
N ARG A 226 9.01 -6.00 16.04
CA ARG A 226 8.91 -7.11 17.01
C ARG A 226 9.36 -6.70 18.41
N ASN A 227 9.04 -5.47 18.83
CA ASN A 227 9.42 -4.88 20.11
C ASN A 227 10.94 -4.72 20.32
N ARG A 228 11.69 -4.52 19.22
CA ARG A 228 13.11 -4.15 19.25
C ARG A 228 13.31 -2.77 19.87
N TRP A 229 12.36 -1.85 19.66
CA TRP A 229 12.41 -0.45 20.09
C TRP A 229 11.46 -0.19 21.27
N LYS A 230 11.77 -0.78 22.44
CA LYS A 230 10.95 -0.63 23.64
C LYS A 230 10.77 0.85 24.04
N GLY A 231 9.54 1.22 24.41
CA GLY A 231 9.21 2.57 24.88
C GLY A 231 9.31 3.67 23.83
N ILE A 232 9.53 3.36 22.54
CA ILE A 232 9.78 4.42 21.55
C ILE A 232 8.58 5.35 21.34
N THR A 233 7.39 4.77 21.22
CA THR A 233 6.14 5.52 21.06
C THR A 233 5.78 6.27 22.34
N MET A 234 6.05 5.67 23.51
CA MET A 234 5.86 6.31 24.81
C MET A 234 6.77 7.53 24.98
N ARG A 235 8.07 7.41 24.67
CA ARG A 235 9.02 8.53 24.72
C ARG A 235 8.61 9.64 23.75
N LYS A 236 8.27 9.30 22.50
CA LYS A 236 7.79 10.27 21.50
C LYS A 236 6.58 11.06 22.00
N ALA A 237 5.58 10.37 22.55
CA ALA A 237 4.39 11.02 23.09
C ALA A 237 4.68 11.91 24.31
N ALA A 238 5.56 11.44 25.22
CA ALA A 238 5.98 12.20 26.39
C ALA A 238 6.74 13.49 26.02
N GLU A 239 7.69 13.40 25.08
CA GLU A 239 8.45 14.55 24.55
C GLU A 239 7.54 15.60 23.91
N GLN A 240 6.45 15.16 23.28
CA GLN A 240 5.46 16.05 22.65
C GLN A 240 4.40 16.58 23.63
N GLY A 241 4.37 16.05 24.85
CA GLY A 241 3.42 16.42 25.88
C GLY A 241 1.96 16.06 25.52
N ILE A 242 1.75 14.91 24.89
CA ILE A 242 0.40 14.39 24.59
C ILE A 242 0.03 13.22 25.50
N ARG A 243 -1.27 12.97 25.65
CA ARG A 243 -1.77 11.89 26.51
C ARG A 243 -1.40 10.53 25.92
N THR A 244 -1.22 9.54 26.79
CA THR A 244 -1.00 8.15 26.37
C THR A 244 -1.99 7.24 27.06
N ALA A 245 -2.31 6.13 26.40
CA ALA A 245 -3.11 5.06 26.99
C ALA A 245 -2.71 3.70 26.39
N LYS A 246 -2.96 2.61 27.10
CA LYS A 246 -2.86 1.24 26.59
C LYS A 246 -4.23 0.63 26.42
N LEU A 247 -4.39 -0.21 25.40
CA LEU A 247 -5.60 -0.98 25.21
C LEU A 247 -5.74 -2.04 26.33
N PRO A 248 -6.97 -2.39 26.76
CA PRO A 248 -7.24 -3.32 27.85
C PRO A 248 -7.06 -4.79 27.42
N ILE A 249 -5.94 -5.10 26.77
CA ILE A 249 -5.70 -6.38 26.10
C ILE A 249 -5.29 -7.47 27.11
N GLY A 250 -4.61 -7.09 28.20
CA GLY A 250 -4.15 -8.02 29.24
C GLY A 250 -5.27 -8.81 29.93
N ASN A 251 -6.49 -8.29 29.91
CA ASN A 251 -7.66 -8.94 30.55
C ASN A 251 -8.30 -10.01 29.65
N TYR A 252 -8.03 -10.01 28.35
CA TYR A 252 -8.78 -10.82 27.37
C TYR A 252 -7.92 -11.68 26.44
N LEU A 253 -6.59 -11.48 26.40
CA LEU A 253 -5.69 -12.27 25.55
C LEU A 253 -4.74 -13.15 26.38
N LYS A 254 -5.05 -14.46 26.48
CA LYS A 254 -4.05 -15.49 26.80
C LYS A 254 -3.14 -15.71 25.59
N MET A 255 -2.11 -14.89 25.43
CA MET A 255 -1.03 -15.13 24.46
C MET A 255 0.19 -15.73 25.17
N SER A 256 0.79 -16.76 24.57
CA SER A 256 1.99 -17.44 25.06
C SER A 256 3.30 -16.68 24.81
N SER A 257 3.26 -15.49 24.21
CA SER A 257 4.40 -14.56 24.13
C SER A 257 3.94 -13.11 23.87
N SER A 258 4.55 -12.17 24.60
CA SER A 258 4.45 -10.68 24.59
C SER A 258 3.14 -10.00 24.18
N GLN A 259 2.68 -9.06 25.01
CA GLN A 259 1.49 -8.19 24.80
C GLN A 259 1.65 -7.11 23.70
N VAL A 260 2.48 -7.36 22.68
CA VAL A 260 2.65 -6.45 21.53
C VAL A 260 1.90 -7.04 20.34
N CYS A 261 0.80 -6.39 19.97
CA CYS A 261 -0.07 -6.87 18.89
C CYS A 261 0.57 -6.57 17.53
N CYS A 262 1.34 -7.53 17.00
CA CYS A 262 1.75 -7.56 15.61
C CYS A 262 1.07 -8.74 14.91
N SER A 263 0.30 -8.42 13.86
CA SER A 263 -0.30 -9.31 12.84
C SER A 263 -1.68 -9.96 13.12
N PRO A 264 -2.52 -10.08 12.07
CA PRO A 264 -3.82 -10.75 12.17
C PRO A 264 -3.63 -12.27 12.12
N CYS A 265 -4.08 -12.96 13.16
CA CYS A 265 -4.35 -14.39 13.07
C CYS A 265 -5.44 -14.60 12.01
N ASN A 266 -5.13 -15.39 10.98
CA ASN A 266 -6.16 -15.93 10.10
C ASN A 266 -7.01 -16.91 10.93
N PHE A 267 -8.29 -16.60 11.12
CA PHE A 267 -9.33 -17.60 11.35
C PHE A 267 -9.98 -17.93 10.01
#